data_AF-A0A7X8Z327-F1
#
_entry.id   AF-A0A7X8Z327-F1
#
_cell.length_a   1.000
_cell.length_b   1.000
_cell.length_c   1.000
_cell.angle_alpha   90.00
_cell.angle_beta   90.00
_cell.angle_gamma   90.00
#
_symmetry.space_group_name_H-M   'P 1'
#
loop_
_entity.id
_entity.type
_entity.pdbx_description
1 polymer ?
#
loop_
_entity_poly.entity_id
_entity_poly.type
_entity_poly.pdbx_seq_one_letter_code
_entity_poly.pdbx_strand_id
1 'polypeptide(L)'
;QTEWIDWANMLALTTVGACLMLGLFTRLAALGGIGLLAMYYFAMPPWPGLPENPMAEGHYLIIDKNLIEMIALFMIMTSGIGRWGGLDAFFARRRLACCSVKPAKPY
;
A
#
# COMPACT_ATOMS: atom_id res chain seq x y z
N GLN A 1 -7.71 25.38 10.45
CA GLN A 1 -7.75 25.65 8.98
C GLN A 1 -7.29 24.43 8.15
N THR A 2 -6.67 23.40 8.73
CA THR A 2 -6.24 22.18 8.02
C THR A 2 -7.23 21.02 8.05
N GLU A 3 -8.39 21.18 8.71
CA GLU A 3 -9.38 20.12 8.95
C GLU A 3 -9.72 19.27 7.70
N TRP A 4 -9.83 19.90 6.53
CA TRP A 4 -10.11 19.19 5.28
C TRP A 4 -8.96 18.28 4.83
N ILE A 5 -7.72 18.70 5.04
CA ILE A 5 -6.52 17.91 4.76
C ILE A 5 -6.41 16.77 5.77
N ASP A 6 -6.69 17.04 7.04
CA ASP A 6 -6.68 16.02 8.11
C ASP A 6 -7.72 14.93 7.82
N TRP A 7 -8.94 15.30 7.44
CA TRP A 7 -9.97 14.37 6.98
C TRP A 7 -9.57 13.60 5.72
N ALA A 8 -9.00 14.28 4.72
CA ALA A 8 -8.56 13.64 3.49
C ALA A 8 -7.46 12.60 3.74
N ASN A 9 -6.47 12.92 4.58
CA ASN A 9 -5.42 11.99 4.98
C ASN A 9 -5.98 10.78 5.73
N MET A 10 -6.88 11.03 6.69
CA MET A 10 -7.52 9.95 7.46
C MET A 10 -8.29 9.00 6.54
N LEU A 11 -9.08 9.54 5.60
CA LEU A 11 -9.81 8.74 4.62
C LEU A 11 -8.88 8.01 3.64
N ALA A 12 -7.81 8.64 3.19
CA ALA A 12 -6.85 8.04 2.28
C ALA A 12 -6.13 6.84 2.93
N LEU A 13 -5.58 7.03 4.13
CA LEU A 13 -4.88 5.98 4.87
C LEU A 13 -5.80 4.81 5.20
N THR A 14 -7.01 5.09 5.71
CA THR A 14 -7.98 4.04 6.06
C THR A 14 -8.46 3.27 4.83
N THR A 15 -8.72 3.95 3.71
CA THR A 15 -9.14 3.30 2.47
C THR A 15 -8.03 2.42 1.89
N VAL A 16 -6.80 2.93 1.83
CA VAL A 16 -5.65 2.15 1.33
C VAL A 16 -5.39 0.94 2.22
N GLY A 17 -5.36 1.12 3.54
CA GLY A 17 -5.17 0.03 4.50
C GLY A 17 -6.29 -1.01 4.42
N ALA A 18 -7.55 -0.58 4.29
CA ALA A 18 -8.69 -1.48 4.11
C ALA A 18 -8.60 -2.26 2.79
N CYS A 19 -8.20 -1.62 1.68
CA CYS A 19 -7.97 -2.32 0.41
C CYS A 19 -6.86 -3.37 0.51
N LEU A 20 -5.76 -3.06 1.23
CA LEU A 20 -4.67 -4.02 1.50
C LEU A 20 -5.14 -5.18 2.36
N MET A 21 -5.90 -4.94 3.43
CA MET A 21 -6.45 -6.00 4.30
C MET A 21 -7.45 -6.91 3.57
N LEU A 22 -8.34 -6.31 2.76
CA LEU A 22 -9.30 -7.07 1.95
C LEU A 22 -8.63 -7.79 0.76
N GLY A 23 -7.41 -7.37 0.38
CA GLY A 23 -6.69 -7.93 -0.76
C GLY A 23 -7.33 -7.59 -2.12
N LEU A 24 -8.07 -6.48 -2.20
CA LEU A 24 -8.67 -5.97 -3.43
C LEU A 24 -7.67 -5.03 -4.13
N PHE A 25 -7.31 -5.32 -5.39
CA PHE A 25 -6.34 -4.51 -6.15
C PHE A 25 -5.03 -4.20 -5.41
N THR A 26 -4.45 -5.18 -4.74
CA THR A 26 -3.23 -5.06 -3.91
C THR A 26 -2.10 -4.22 -4.53
N ARG A 27 -1.86 -4.30 -5.85
CA ARG A 27 -0.85 -3.49 -6.54
C ARG A 27 -1.21 -2.00 -6.61
N LEU A 28 -2.46 -1.68 -6.91
CA LEU A 28 -2.93 -0.28 -6.96
C LEU A 28 -3.00 0.31 -5.55
N ALA A 29 -3.46 -0.48 -4.56
CA ALA A 29 -3.48 -0.07 -3.16
C ALA A 29 -2.06 0.18 -2.62
N ALA A 30 -1.10 -0.71 -2.90
CA ALA A 30 0.29 -0.52 -2.53
C ALA A 30 0.92 0.72 -3.19
N LEU A 31 0.66 0.96 -4.49
CA LEU A 31 1.10 2.18 -5.18
C LEU A 31 0.53 3.46 -4.54
N GLY A 32 -0.75 3.45 -4.20
CA GLY A 32 -1.41 4.55 -3.51
C GLY A 32 -0.78 4.84 -2.14
N GLY A 33 -0.54 3.79 -1.34
CA GLY A 33 0.11 3.93 -0.03
C GLY A 33 1.55 4.43 -0.13
N ILE A 34 2.35 3.90 -1.08
CA ILE A 34 3.71 4.38 -1.34
C ILE A 34 3.70 5.86 -1.73
N GLY A 35 2.80 6.27 -2.63
CA GLY A 35 2.69 7.67 -3.06
C GLY A 35 2.33 8.61 -1.92
N LEU A 36 1.37 8.21 -1.08
CA LEU A 36 0.94 8.99 0.07
C LEU A 36 2.06 9.15 1.11
N LEU A 37 2.72 8.05 1.47
CA LEU A 37 3.85 8.04 2.42
C LEU A 37 5.05 8.82 1.86
N ALA A 38 5.30 8.76 0.56
CA ALA A 38 6.36 9.54 -0.08
C ALA A 38 6.07 11.04 0.02
N MET A 39 4.81 11.43 -0.16
CA MET A 39 4.41 12.82 0.03
C MET A 39 4.64 13.29 1.46
N TYR A 40 4.39 12.45 2.47
CA TYR A 40 4.67 12.77 3.88
C TYR A 40 6.16 12.88 4.17
N TYR A 41 6.97 11.95 3.65
CA TYR A 41 8.42 11.98 3.81
C TYR A 41 9.05 13.21 3.16
N PHE A 42 8.59 13.61 1.97
CA PHE A 42 9.07 14.81 1.30
C PHE A 42 8.57 16.12 1.94
N ALA A 43 7.37 16.13 2.51
CA ALA A 43 6.83 17.30 3.19
C ALA A 43 7.60 17.66 4.46
N MET A 44 8.08 16.66 5.21
CA MET A 44 8.87 16.87 6.42
C MET A 44 9.96 15.78 6.56
N PRO A 45 11.12 15.94 5.90
CA PRO A 45 12.19 14.96 5.96
C PRO A 45 12.91 15.00 7.32
N PRO A 46 13.19 13.84 7.94
CA PRO A 46 13.89 13.72 9.23
C PRO A 46 15.42 13.88 9.05
N TRP A 47 15.88 15.06 8.66
CA TRP A 47 17.31 15.33 8.46
C TRP A 47 17.98 15.76 9.78
N PRO A 48 19.22 15.31 10.09
CA PRO A 48 19.88 15.67 11.33
C PRO A 48 20.23 17.16 11.29
N GLY A 49 19.71 17.92 12.27
CA GLY A 49 19.90 19.38 12.37
C GLY A 49 18.63 20.21 12.15
N LEU A 50 17.51 19.61 11.74
CA LEU A 50 16.19 20.25 11.78
C LEU A 50 15.51 20.06 13.16
N PRO A 51 14.57 20.95 13.55
CA PRO A 51 13.80 20.77 14.76
C PRO A 51 13.13 19.39 14.75
N GLU A 52 13.31 18.65 15.84
CA GLU A 52 12.65 17.36 16.04
C GLU A 52 11.14 17.54 15.93
N ASN A 53 10.48 16.62 15.22
CA ASN A 53 9.03 16.61 15.19
C ASN A 53 8.55 16.44 16.65
N PRO A 54 7.68 17.31 17.18
CA PRO A 54 7.19 17.22 18.56
C PRO A 54 6.43 15.91 18.86
N MET A 55 6.06 15.14 17.83
CA MET A 55 5.48 13.80 17.92
C MET A 55 6.43 12.70 17.38
N ALA A 56 7.75 12.93 17.39
CA ALA A 56 8.74 11.90 17.11
C ALA A 56 8.96 11.03 18.36
N GLU A 57 8.70 9.73 18.25
CA GLU A 57 8.87 8.78 19.36
C GLU A 57 10.32 8.25 19.50
N GLY A 58 11.32 8.91 18.90
CA GLY A 58 12.72 8.47 18.98
C GLY A 58 13.71 9.32 18.20
N HIS A 59 14.99 8.94 18.26
CA HIS A 59 16.09 9.64 17.60
C HIS A 59 16.20 9.20 16.13
N TYR A 60 15.44 9.85 15.25
CA TYR A 60 15.48 9.59 13.81
C TYR A 60 16.65 10.35 13.18
N LEU A 61 17.65 9.64 12.65
CA LEU A 61 18.75 10.26 11.92
C LEU A 61 18.41 10.49 10.45
N ILE A 62 17.64 9.57 9.84
CA ILE A 62 17.21 9.56 8.41
C ILE A 62 15.97 8.65 8.21
N ILE A 63 15.83 7.59 9.02
CA ILE A 63 14.85 6.51 8.83
C ILE A 63 13.68 6.66 9.79
N ASP A 64 12.50 7.01 9.27
CA ASP A 64 11.25 7.09 10.03
C ASP A 64 10.35 5.86 9.83
N LYS A 65 9.31 5.74 10.67
CA LYS A 65 8.24 4.74 10.53
C LYS A 65 7.60 4.77 9.13
N ASN A 66 7.34 5.96 8.59
CA ASN A 66 6.73 6.15 7.26
C ASN A 66 7.63 5.58 6.13
N LEU A 67 8.95 5.72 6.28
CA LEU A 67 9.91 5.19 5.30
C LEU A 67 9.98 3.66 5.36
N ILE A 68 9.95 3.09 6.58
CA ILE A 68 9.88 1.64 6.78
C ILE A 68 8.59 1.07 6.18
N GLU A 69 7.46 1.75 6.40
CA GLU A 69 6.15 1.34 5.86
C GLU A 69 6.13 1.41 4.32
N MET A 70 6.74 2.45 3.74
CA MET A 70 6.87 2.56 2.29
C MET A 70 7.69 1.41 1.70
N ILE A 71 8.81 1.04 2.33
CA ILE A 71 9.63 -0.10 1.90
C ILE A 71 8.84 -1.41 2.01
N ALA A 72 8.06 -1.58 3.08
CA ALA A 72 7.21 -2.76 3.26
C ALA A 72 6.14 -2.85 2.16
N LEU A 73 5.47 -1.74 1.82
CA LEU A 73 4.50 -1.70 0.72
C LEU A 73 5.15 -1.96 -0.64
N PHE A 74 6.37 -1.46 -0.86
CA PHE A 74 7.14 -1.76 -2.06
C PHE A 74 7.45 -3.25 -2.18
N MET A 75 7.86 -3.90 -1.09
CA MET A 75 8.05 -5.36 -1.06
C MET A 75 6.74 -6.12 -1.35
N ILE A 76 5.60 -5.69 -0.81
CA ILE A 76 4.29 -6.30 -1.09
C ILE A 76 3.95 -6.17 -2.59
N MET A 77 4.22 -5.00 -3.17
CA MET A 77 4.01 -4.73 -4.59
C MET A 77 4.86 -5.65 -5.49
N THR A 78 6.14 -5.84 -5.17
CA THR A 78 7.06 -6.68 -5.96
C THR A 78 6.81 -8.18 -5.76
N SER A 79 6.42 -8.60 -4.55
CA SER A 79 6.27 -10.01 -4.20
C SER A 79 5.06 -10.69 -4.87
N GLY A 80 4.11 -9.93 -5.43
CA GLY A 80 2.96 -10.52 -6.14
C GLY A 80 2.00 -11.32 -5.26
N ILE A 81 2.06 -11.12 -3.93
CA ILE A 81 1.27 -11.81 -2.91
C ILE A 81 -0.25 -11.69 -3.15
N GLY A 82 -0.69 -10.59 -3.78
CA GLY A 82 -2.09 -10.40 -4.16
C GLY A 82 -2.69 -11.49 -5.02
N ARG A 83 -1.88 -12.21 -5.82
CA ARG A 83 -2.36 -13.30 -6.69
C ARG A 83 -2.59 -14.62 -5.96
N TRP A 84 -2.04 -14.78 -4.75
CA TRP A 84 -2.20 -15.98 -3.94
C TRP A 84 -3.17 -15.79 -2.77
N GLY A 85 -3.20 -14.60 -2.15
CA GLY A 85 -3.97 -14.35 -0.93
C GLY A 85 -5.11 -13.33 -1.04
N GLY A 86 -5.25 -12.61 -2.16
CA GLY A 86 -6.23 -11.52 -2.27
C GLY A 86 -7.60 -11.96 -2.80
N LEU A 87 -8.66 -11.21 -2.45
CA LEU A 87 -9.98 -11.30 -3.09
C LEU A 87 -9.90 -11.17 -4.62
N ASP A 88 -8.88 -10.45 -5.12
CA ASP A 88 -8.54 -10.30 -6.53
C ASP A 88 -8.36 -11.68 -7.23
N ALA A 89 -7.66 -12.62 -6.59
CA ALA A 89 -7.47 -13.97 -7.10
C ALA A 89 -8.76 -14.81 -7.08
N PHE A 90 -9.64 -14.55 -6.10
CA PHE A 90 -10.93 -15.23 -5.98
C PHE A 90 -11.89 -14.86 -7.12
N PHE A 91 -11.97 -13.58 -7.46
CA PHE A 91 -12.77 -13.12 -8.61
C PHE A 91 -12.19 -13.58 -9.96
N ALA A 92 -10.86 -13.57 -10.12
CA ALA A 92 -10.21 -14.08 -11.33
C ALA A 92 -10.44 -15.59 -11.52
N ARG A 93 -10.35 -16.40 -10.45
CA ARG A 93 -10.65 -17.85 -10.50
C ARG A 93 -12.12 -18.14 -10.80
N ARG A 94 -13.07 -17.38 -10.25
CA ARG A 94 -14.50 -17.57 -10.55
C ARG A 94 -14.84 -17.30 -12.02
N ARG A 95 -14.20 -16.30 -12.65
CA ARG A 95 -14.37 -16.07 -14.10
C ARG A 95 -13.77 -17.20 -14.95
N LEU A 96 -12.59 -17.71 -14.59
CA LEU A 96 -11.94 -18.80 -15.33
C LEU A 96 -12.64 -20.15 -15.15
N ALA A 97 -13.27 -20.41 -14.00
CA ALA A 97 -14.10 -21.59 -13.80
C ALA A 97 -15.35 -21.60 -14.72
N CYS A 98 -15.90 -20.41 -15.03
CA CYS A 98 -17.01 -20.28 -15.97
C CYS A 98 -16.58 -20.49 -17.42
N CYS A 99 -15.35 -20.10 -17.78
CA CYS A 99 -14.78 -20.24 -19.13
C CYS A 99 -13.73 -21.35 -19.25
N SER A 100 -13.88 -22.45 -18.50
CA SER A 100 -13.02 -23.63 -18.71
C SER A 100 -13.33 -24.25 -20.07
N VAL A 101 -12.70 -23.71 -21.10
CA VAL A 101 -12.53 -24.36 -22.40
C VAL A 101 -11.74 -25.63 -22.13
N LYS A 102 -12.38 -26.79 -22.25
CA LYS A 102 -11.69 -28.08 -22.19
C LYS A 102 -10.64 -28.10 -23.32
N PRO A 103 -9.37 -28.40 -23.02
CA PRO A 103 -8.39 -28.57 -24.09
C PRO A 103 -8.77 -29.81 -24.92
N ALA A 104 -8.93 -29.62 -26.22
CA ALA A 104 -9.07 -30.71 -27.17
C ALA A 104 -7.74 -31.48 -27.25
N LYS A 105 -7.79 -32.80 -27.07
CA LYS A 105 -6.62 -33.68 -27.19
C LYS A 105 -6.24 -33.84 -28.67
N PRO A 106 -4.97 -33.70 -29.07
CA PRO A 106 -4.50 -34.24 -30.33
C PRO A 106 -4.31 -35.76 -30.17
N TYR A 107 -4.83 -36.49 -31.16
CA TYR A 107 -4.77 -37.96 -31.31
C TYR A 107 -3.33 -38.44 -31.48
#